data_AF-A0A840F098-F1
#
_entry.id   AF-A0A840F098-F1
#
_cell.length_a   1.000
_cell.length_b   1.000
_cell.length_c   1.000
_cell.angle_alpha   90.00
_cell.angle_beta   90.00
_cell.angle_gamma   90.00
#
_symmetry.space_group_name_H-M   'P 1'
#
loop_
_entity.id
_entity.type
_entity.pdbx_description
1 polymer ?
#
loop_
_entity_poly.entity_id
_entity_poly.type
_entity_poly.pdbx_seq_one_letter_code
_entity_poly.pdbx_strand_id
1 'polypeptide(L)'
;MSLLTAEANSDHAVRWFRDQAIDNLMASPWTMTEIASALALKRRTGALDHELHDIALDAAKALIAALRDVTVTPQHFAAAADRFVNAPPAGLRAGDALHLAIAVERGAALATLDRQLGDAAATAGLVVPQILPT
;
A
#
# COMPACT_ATOMS: atom_id res chain seq x y z
N MET A 1 2.55 -5.75 3.91
CA MET A 1 3.02 -6.60 5.05
C MET A 1 2.11 -7.78 5.31
N SER A 2 0.80 -7.60 5.53
CA SER A 2 -0.13 -8.69 5.85
C SER A 2 -0.25 -9.82 4.81
N LEU A 3 0.19 -9.60 3.56
CA LEU A 3 0.31 -10.64 2.53
C LEU A 3 1.66 -11.39 2.53
N LEU A 4 2.66 -10.88 3.25
CA LEU A 4 4.07 -11.28 3.13
C LEU A 4 4.63 -11.84 4.43
N THR A 5 4.11 -11.39 5.57
CA THR A 5 4.55 -11.76 6.91
C THR A 5 3.33 -12.06 7.78
N ALA A 6 3.54 -12.75 8.91
CA ALA A 6 2.49 -12.98 9.89
C ALA A 6 2.16 -11.66 10.61
N GLU A 7 0.95 -11.15 10.38
CA GLU A 7 0.39 -9.95 10.99
C GLU A 7 -1.01 -10.26 11.53
N ALA A 8 -1.52 -9.43 12.45
CA ALA A 8 -2.85 -9.64 13.05
C ALA A 8 -3.99 -9.77 12.03
N ASN A 9 -3.87 -9.09 10.88
CA ASN A 9 -4.90 -9.05 9.83
C ASN A 9 -4.51 -9.84 8.57
N SER A 10 -3.52 -10.74 8.65
CA SER A 10 -3.04 -11.49 7.47
C SER A 10 -4.13 -12.33 6.82
N ASP A 11 -4.96 -13.04 7.60
CA ASP A 11 -6.02 -13.89 7.05
C ASP A 11 -7.05 -13.09 6.24
N HIS A 12 -7.43 -11.91 6.73
CA HIS A 12 -8.35 -11.00 6.05
C HIS A 12 -7.73 -10.44 4.77
N ALA A 13 -6.48 -9.98 4.82
CA ALA A 13 -5.77 -9.47 3.65
C ALA A 13 -5.60 -10.55 2.57
N VAL A 14 -5.20 -11.76 2.97
CA VAL A 14 -4.99 -12.89 2.05
C VAL A 14 -6.31 -13.33 1.41
N ARG A 15 -7.40 -13.42 2.18
CA ARG A 15 -8.72 -13.74 1.62
C ARG A 15 -9.15 -12.69 0.61
N TRP A 16 -9.14 -11.41 1.00
CA TRP A 16 -9.51 -10.32 0.11
C TRP A 16 -8.69 -10.35 -1.19
N PHE A 17 -7.37 -10.54 -1.08
CA PHE A 17 -6.47 -10.59 -2.23
C PHE A 17 -6.78 -11.76 -3.17
N ARG A 18 -7.08 -12.96 -2.64
CA ARG A 18 -7.43 -14.14 -3.44
C ARG A 18 -8.74 -13.98 -4.21
N ASP A 19 -9.65 -13.17 -3.71
CA ASP A 19 -10.93 -12.89 -4.36
C ASP A 19 -10.80 -11.89 -5.52
N GLN A 20 -9.61 -11.28 -5.72
CA GLN A 20 -9.36 -10.34 -6.80
C GLN A 20 -8.81 -11.04 -8.05
N ALA A 21 -9.20 -10.56 -9.23
CA ALA A 21 -8.46 -10.85 -10.44
C ALA A 21 -7.14 -10.07 -10.43
N ILE A 22 -6.01 -10.77 -10.62
CA ILE A 22 -4.67 -10.16 -10.54
C ILE A 22 -4.50 -8.99 -11.52
N ASP A 23 -5.13 -9.08 -12.69
CA ASP A 23 -5.11 -8.04 -13.73
C ASP A 23 -5.84 -6.74 -13.34
N ASN A 24 -6.67 -6.78 -12.28
CA ASN A 24 -7.33 -5.60 -11.72
C ASN A 24 -6.50 -4.93 -10.62
N LEU A 25 -5.41 -5.56 -10.18
CA LEU A 25 -4.55 -5.04 -9.14
C LEU A 25 -3.34 -4.34 -9.73
N MET A 26 -2.93 -3.26 -9.08
CA MET A 26 -1.78 -2.46 -9.49
C MET A 26 -0.94 -2.07 -8.28
N ALA A 27 0.36 -1.90 -8.51
CA ALA A 27 1.25 -1.33 -7.52
C ALA A 27 2.15 -0.28 -8.18
N SER A 28 2.43 0.79 -7.44
CA SER A 28 3.47 1.73 -7.83
C SER A 28 4.85 1.23 -7.40
N PRO A 29 5.94 1.67 -8.06
CA PRO A 29 7.31 1.40 -7.61
C PRO A 29 7.56 1.77 -6.14
N TRP A 30 6.84 2.78 -5.63
CA TRP A 30 6.89 3.18 -4.22
C TRP A 30 6.48 2.06 -3.26
N THR A 31 5.52 1.22 -3.65
CA THR A 31 5.03 0.07 -2.85
C THR A 31 6.16 -0.88 -2.48
N MET A 32 7.06 -1.17 -3.43
CA MET A 32 8.20 -2.06 -3.19
C MET A 32 9.20 -1.43 -2.20
N THR A 33 9.45 -0.12 -2.33
CA THR A 33 10.30 0.62 -1.38
C THR A 33 9.74 0.59 0.04
N GLU A 34 8.43 0.78 0.20
CA GLU A 34 7.78 0.70 1.52
C GLU A 34 7.84 -0.71 2.11
N ILE A 35 7.57 -1.74 1.31
CA ILE A 35 7.67 -3.14 1.76
C ILE A 35 9.10 -3.44 2.22
N ALA A 36 10.11 -3.09 1.40
CA ALA A 36 11.51 -3.32 1.75
C ALA A 36 11.91 -2.57 3.03
N SER A 37 11.45 -1.33 3.21
CA SER A 37 11.68 -0.54 4.42
C SER A 37 11.06 -1.19 5.66
N ALA A 38 9.82 -1.66 5.55
CA ALA A 38 9.11 -2.31 6.65
C ALA A 38 9.73 -3.66 7.02
N LEU A 39 10.14 -4.48 6.04
CA LEU A 39 10.87 -5.73 6.27
C LEU A 39 12.22 -5.48 6.95
N ALA A 40 12.98 -4.49 6.47
CA ALA A 40 14.25 -4.12 7.08
C ALA A 40 14.07 -3.64 8.53
N LEU A 41 13.01 -2.87 8.82
CA LEU A 41 12.69 -2.47 10.19
C LEU A 41 12.37 -3.68 11.07
N LYS A 42 11.49 -4.59 10.61
CA LYS A 42 11.14 -5.80 11.35
C LYS A 42 12.36 -6.67 11.65
N ARG A 43 13.31 -6.79 10.71
CA ARG A 43 14.59 -7.48 10.94
C ARG A 43 15.43 -6.78 12.01
N ARG A 44 15.59 -5.45 11.94
CA ARG A 44 16.35 -4.67 12.94
C ARG A 44 15.75 -4.77 14.34
N THR A 45 14.43 -4.86 14.45
CA THR A 45 13.72 -4.99 15.73
C THR A 45 13.61 -6.45 16.22
N GLY A 46 14.20 -7.41 15.50
CA GLY A 46 14.15 -8.84 15.86
C GLY A 46 12.79 -9.51 15.64
N ALA A 47 11.87 -8.85 14.93
CA ALA A 47 10.56 -9.42 14.58
C ALA A 47 10.64 -10.39 13.39
N LEU A 48 11.73 -10.33 12.62
CA LEU A 48 12.10 -11.29 11.58
C LEU A 48 13.57 -11.64 11.73
N ASP A 49 13.91 -12.91 11.52
CA ASP A 49 15.30 -13.32 11.31
C ASP A 49 15.72 -13.04 9.86
N HIS A 50 16.95 -13.43 9.52
CA HIS A 50 17.51 -13.24 8.18
C HIS A 50 16.79 -14.08 7.11
N GLU A 51 16.46 -15.32 7.42
CA GLU A 51 15.85 -16.25 6.46
C GLU A 51 14.42 -15.81 6.12
N LEU A 52 13.61 -15.51 7.14
CA LEU A 52 12.25 -15.01 6.96
C LEU A 52 12.21 -13.65 6.27
N HIS A 53 13.19 -12.78 6.53
CA HIS A 53 13.33 -11.51 5.82
C HIS A 53 13.52 -11.74 4.31
N ASP A 54 14.44 -12.62 3.93
CA ASP A 54 14.78 -12.85 2.52
C ASP A 54 13.63 -13.54 1.78
N ILE A 55 12.97 -14.53 2.40
CA ILE A 55 11.75 -15.16 1.88
C ILE A 55 10.66 -14.11 1.64
N ALA A 56 10.39 -13.23 2.61
CA ALA A 56 9.36 -12.22 2.49
C ALA A 56 9.70 -11.17 1.42
N LEU A 57 10.99 -10.81 1.27
CA LEU A 57 11.45 -9.88 0.26
C LEU A 57 11.31 -10.45 -1.15
N ASP A 58 11.65 -11.72 -1.35
CA ASP A 58 11.49 -12.38 -2.65
C ASP A 58 10.03 -12.61 -3.01
N ALA A 59 9.19 -12.99 -2.04
CA ALA A 59 7.75 -13.05 -2.21
C ALA A 59 7.17 -11.68 -2.60
N ALA A 60 7.66 -10.59 -2.00
CA ALA A 60 7.23 -9.24 -2.35
C ALA A 60 7.59 -8.86 -3.79
N LYS A 61 8.82 -9.14 -4.23
CA LYS A 61 9.25 -8.88 -5.62
C LYS A 61 8.39 -9.65 -6.61
N ALA A 62 8.16 -10.95 -6.35
CA ALA A 62 7.34 -11.79 -7.20
C ALA A 62 5.89 -11.31 -7.27
N LEU A 63 5.32 -10.92 -6.12
CA LEU A 63 3.98 -10.34 -6.06
C LEU A 63 3.90 -9.06 -6.89
N ILE A 64 4.77 -8.08 -6.63
CA ILE A 64 4.74 -6.79 -7.33
C ILE A 64 4.93 -6.97 -8.84
N ALA A 65 5.82 -7.86 -9.27
CA ALA A 65 6.04 -8.16 -10.69
C ALA A 65 4.82 -8.80 -11.39
N ALA A 66 3.89 -9.38 -10.63
CA ALA A 66 2.64 -9.93 -11.17
C ALA A 66 1.51 -8.90 -11.24
N LEU A 67 1.66 -7.73 -10.61
CA LEU A 67 0.65 -6.67 -10.64
C LEU A 67 0.84 -5.76 -11.85
N ARG A 68 -0.21 -5.02 -12.22
CA ARG A 68 -0.08 -3.98 -13.24
C ARG A 68 0.81 -2.84 -12.75
N ASP A 69 1.74 -2.45 -13.61
CA ASP A 69 2.63 -1.32 -13.33
C ASP A 69 1.91 0.03 -13.37
N VAL A 70 2.38 0.92 -12.50
CA VAL A 70 1.99 2.32 -12.45
C VAL A 70 3.20 3.21 -12.71
N THR A 71 3.16 3.98 -13.80
CA THR A 71 4.13 5.04 -14.03
C THR A 71 3.92 6.16 -13.02
N VAL A 72 4.93 6.42 -12.20
CA VAL A 72 4.91 7.54 -11.25
C VAL A 72 5.60 8.74 -11.87
N THR A 73 4.91 9.87 -11.93
CA THR A 73 5.39 11.11 -12.55
C THR A 73 5.65 12.18 -11.48
N PRO A 74 6.43 13.24 -11.80
CA PRO A 74 6.61 14.39 -10.90
C PRO A 74 5.28 15.01 -10.43
N GLN A 75 4.24 14.97 -11.26
CA GLN A 75 2.91 15.49 -10.94
C GLN A 75 2.27 14.75 -9.75
N HIS A 76 2.53 13.45 -9.58
CA HIS A 76 2.04 12.71 -8.42
C HIS A 76 2.65 13.22 -7.12
N PHE A 77 3.95 13.56 -7.12
CA PHE A 77 4.62 14.11 -5.95
C PHE A 77 4.13 15.52 -5.62
N ALA A 78 3.94 16.38 -6.63
CA ALA A 78 3.38 17.71 -6.43
C ALA A 78 1.94 17.62 -5.88
N ALA A 79 1.09 16.77 -6.47
CA ALA A 79 -0.26 16.54 -5.98
C ALA A 79 -0.28 15.98 -4.55
N ALA A 80 0.63 15.05 -4.22
CA ALA A 80 0.78 14.53 -2.86
C ALA A 80 1.08 15.65 -1.86
N ALA A 81 2.08 16.48 -2.15
CA ALA A 81 2.48 17.60 -1.29
C ALA A 81 1.33 18.62 -1.12
N ASP A 82 0.78 19.10 -2.22
CA ASP A 82 -0.16 20.22 -2.22
C ASP A 82 -1.55 19.83 -1.70
N ARG A 83 -2.01 18.62 -2.03
CA ARG A 83 -3.42 18.23 -1.81
C ARG A 83 -3.63 17.30 -0.61
N PHE A 84 -2.61 16.57 -0.17
CA PHE A 84 -2.79 15.51 0.83
C PHE A 84 -1.87 15.61 2.03
N VAL A 85 -0.61 16.06 1.86
CA VAL A 85 0.28 16.34 3.00
C VAL A 85 -0.11 17.63 3.69
N ASN A 86 -0.44 18.67 2.93
CA ASN A 86 -0.80 19.98 3.48
C ASN A 86 -2.31 20.14 3.77
N ALA A 87 -3.10 19.06 3.70
CA ALA A 87 -4.54 19.12 3.88
C ALA A 87 -4.95 19.24 5.36
N PRO A 88 -5.81 20.19 5.74
CA PRO A 88 -6.39 20.28 7.08
C PRO A 88 -7.52 19.24 7.28
N PRO A 89 -7.82 18.80 8.54
CA PRO A 89 -7.20 19.20 9.81
C PRO A 89 -5.93 18.41 10.17
N ALA A 90 -5.67 17.27 9.54
CA ALA A 90 -4.44 16.50 9.67
C ALA A 90 -4.07 15.90 8.31
N GLY A 91 -2.92 16.28 7.78
CA GLY A 91 -2.41 15.76 6.52
C GLY A 91 -1.88 14.33 6.61
N LEU A 92 -1.73 13.69 5.47
CA LEU A 92 -1.16 12.35 5.35
C LEU A 92 0.38 12.37 5.44
N ARG A 93 0.97 11.25 5.83
CA ARG A 93 2.42 11.03 5.66
C ARG A 93 2.75 10.98 4.18
N ALA A 94 3.99 11.35 3.82
CA ALA A 94 4.40 11.49 2.43
C ALA A 94 4.12 10.25 1.56
N GLY A 95 4.34 9.03 2.09
CA GLY A 95 4.05 7.78 1.37
C GLY A 95 2.56 7.57 1.12
N ASP A 96 1.74 7.72 2.16
CA ASP A 96 0.27 7.63 2.07
C ASP A 96 -0.31 8.67 1.09
N ALA A 97 0.21 9.90 1.16
CA ALA A 97 -0.16 10.97 0.24
C ALA A 97 0.19 10.65 -1.22
N LEU A 98 1.33 10.00 -1.47
CA LEU A 98 1.74 9.59 -2.81
C LEU A 98 0.85 8.49 -3.37
N HIS A 99 0.51 7.47 -2.56
CA HIS A 99 -0.44 6.44 -2.97
C HIS A 99 -1.80 7.04 -3.32
N LEU A 100 -2.29 7.95 -2.48
CA LEU A 100 -3.57 8.61 -2.72
C LEU A 100 -3.52 9.48 -4.00
N ALA A 101 -2.46 10.23 -4.23
CA ALA A 101 -2.29 11.02 -5.45
C ALA A 101 -2.33 10.17 -6.72
N ILE A 102 -1.65 9.02 -6.69
CA ILE A 102 -1.65 8.05 -7.80
C ILE A 102 -3.06 7.47 -8.01
N ALA A 103 -3.74 7.06 -6.93
CA ALA A 103 -5.07 6.46 -7.02
C ALA A 103 -6.11 7.47 -7.54
N VAL A 104 -6.02 8.73 -7.11
CA VAL A 104 -6.88 9.83 -7.59
C VAL A 104 -6.67 10.11 -9.07
N GLU A 105 -5.42 10.20 -9.55
CA GLU A 105 -5.13 10.44 -10.97
C GLU A 105 -5.71 9.32 -11.86
N ARG A 106 -5.64 8.08 -11.37
CA ARG A 106 -6.12 6.90 -12.12
C ARG A 106 -7.61 6.61 -11.97
N GLY A 107 -8.31 7.28 -11.05
CA GLY A 107 -9.66 6.90 -10.65
C GLY A 107 -9.74 5.47 -10.09
N ALA A 108 -8.65 4.99 -9.46
CA ALA A 108 -8.54 3.63 -8.94
C ALA A 108 -9.07 3.55 -7.51
N ALA A 109 -9.63 2.39 -7.15
CA ALA A 109 -9.92 2.08 -5.75
C ALA A 109 -8.62 1.98 -4.93
N LEU A 110 -8.66 2.36 -3.65
CA LEU A 110 -7.52 2.26 -2.74
C LEU A 110 -7.76 1.19 -1.67
N ALA A 111 -7.13 0.04 -1.85
CA ALA A 111 -7.16 -1.05 -0.88
C ALA A 111 -6.10 -0.82 0.22
N THR A 112 -6.55 -0.58 1.46
CA THR A 112 -5.66 -0.35 2.60
C THR A 112 -6.25 -0.89 3.90
N LEU A 113 -5.37 -1.36 4.79
CA LEU A 113 -5.70 -1.69 6.18
C LEU A 113 -5.52 -0.49 7.13
N ASP A 114 -4.90 0.59 6.65
CA ASP A 114 -4.74 1.82 7.40
C ASP A 114 -6.04 2.64 7.30
N ARG A 115 -6.70 2.83 8.44
CA ARG A 115 -7.96 3.55 8.53
C ARG A 115 -7.83 5.02 8.12
N GLN A 116 -6.74 5.69 8.50
CA GLN A 116 -6.55 7.10 8.18
C GLN A 116 -6.40 7.29 6.66
N LEU A 117 -5.64 6.40 6.01
CA LEU A 117 -5.51 6.41 4.54
C LEU A 117 -6.84 6.05 3.86
N GLY A 118 -7.60 5.09 4.40
CA GLY A 118 -8.94 4.75 3.91
C GLY A 118 -9.91 5.93 3.98
N ASP A 119 -9.99 6.60 5.14
CA ASP A 119 -10.86 7.77 5.34
C ASP A 119 -10.47 8.92 4.40
N ALA A 120 -9.17 9.14 4.18
CA ALA A 120 -8.67 10.13 3.24
C ALA A 120 -9.03 9.79 1.78
N ALA A 121 -8.92 8.53 1.38
CA ALA A 121 -9.30 8.06 0.05
C ALA A 121 -10.80 8.22 -0.21
N ALA A 122 -11.64 7.86 0.76
CA ALA A 122 -13.08 8.07 0.68
C ALA A 122 -13.43 9.56 0.56
N THR A 123 -12.76 10.43 1.34
CA THR A 123 -12.91 11.89 1.26
C THR A 123 -12.49 12.43 -0.11
N ALA A 124 -11.48 11.83 -0.73
CA ALA A 124 -11.05 12.15 -2.09
C ALA A 124 -11.97 11.58 -3.19
N GLY A 125 -13.07 10.93 -2.83
CA GLY A 125 -14.06 10.37 -3.76
C GLY A 125 -13.69 9.00 -4.34
N LEU A 126 -12.72 8.30 -3.75
CA LEU A 126 -12.32 6.96 -4.19
C LEU A 126 -13.11 5.88 -3.48
N VAL A 127 -13.27 4.75 -4.16
CA VAL A 127 -13.77 3.52 -3.54
C VAL A 127 -12.69 2.95 -2.62
N VAL A 128 -13.06 2.62 -1.39
CA VAL A 128 -12.21 1.90 -0.43
C VAL A 128 -12.80 0.51 -0.24
N PRO A 129 -12.19 -0.54 -0.81
CA PRO A 129 -12.68 -1.90 -0.65
C PRO A 129 -12.66 -2.35 0.81
N GLN A 130 -13.71 -3.06 1.22
CA GLN A 130 -13.78 -3.65 2.55
C GLN A 130 -12.83 -4.85 2.65
N ILE A 131 -11.74 -4.72 3.40
CA ILE A 131 -10.78 -5.82 3.65
C ILE A 131 -11.05 -6.49 5.01
N LEU A 132 -11.38 -5.69 6.02
CA LEU A 132 -11.69 -6.15 7.37
C LEU A 132 -13.20 -6.41 7.52
N PRO A 133 -13.65 -7.30 8.41
CA PRO A 133 -15.08 -7.44 8.71
C PRO A 133 -15.63 -6.15 9.33
N THR A 134 -16.95 -5.93 9.17
CA THR A 134 -17.72 -4.82 9.78
C THR A 134 -18.00 -5.05 11.24
#